data_AF-A0A8J8D8E8-F1
#
_entry.id   AF-A0A8J8D8E8-F1
#
_cell.length_a   1.000
_cell.length_b   1.000
_cell.length_c   1.000
_cell.angle_alpha   90.00
_cell.angle_beta   90.00
_cell.angle_gamma   90.00
#
_symmetry.space_group_name_H-M   'P 1'
#
loop_
_entity.id
_entity.type
_entity.pdbx_description
1 polymer ?
#
loop_
_entity_poly.entity_id
_entity_poly.type
_entity_poly.pdbx_seq_one_letter_code
_entity_poly.pdbx_strand_id
1 'polypeptide(L)'
;METLLLPAYLIVVLAVGVKVFDAVLKWIGTVDYVVPPRWRERRPHLYGVVAIVTVVVLESIVLVAFGGSAVSAAIALTVFVGPIEELSKLLPFWAVRGTQLVRWRVTISAAMTFAVIEAVLYGIVLIITGNILGALLRIIVVTFHVLWTTIALEDALKGRAFVGYLKSSLLHSLYDAPVIMVLVGVSATITVPLTLAGILAVIYMYRRVDGAFGYAYSIGRREIEERRRKTEREECLTSSP
;
A
#
# COMPACT_ATOMS: atom_id res chain seq x y z
N MET A 1 27.07 7.16 -15.46
CA MET A 1 26.53 7.37 -14.09
C MET A 1 25.09 6.87 -14.00
N GLU A 2 24.23 7.22 -14.96
CA GLU A 2 22.85 6.68 -15.09
C GLU A 2 22.78 5.15 -15.09
N THR A 3 23.69 4.50 -15.84
CA THR A 3 23.76 3.03 -15.97
C THR A 3 24.03 2.28 -14.65
N LEU A 4 24.57 2.95 -13.63
CA LEU A 4 24.84 2.35 -12.32
C LEU A 4 23.75 2.66 -11.28
N LEU A 5 22.92 3.67 -11.52
CA LEU A 5 21.90 4.13 -10.57
C LEU A 5 20.68 3.21 -10.52
N LEU A 6 20.21 2.70 -11.66
CA LEU A 6 19.11 1.74 -11.66
C LEU A 6 19.51 0.41 -10.98
N PRO A 7 20.69 -0.20 -11.27
CA PRO A 7 21.16 -1.35 -10.49
C PRO A 7 21.27 -1.06 -8.99
N ALA A 8 21.79 0.11 -8.60
CA ALA A 8 21.85 0.50 -7.19
C ALA A 8 20.45 0.63 -6.56
N TYR A 9 19.49 1.24 -7.27
CA TYR A 9 18.10 1.31 -6.85
C TYR A 9 17.48 -0.07 -6.66
N LEU A 10 17.65 -0.98 -7.63
CA LEU A 10 17.14 -2.34 -7.55
C LEU A 10 17.74 -3.12 -6.37
N ILE A 11 19.04 -2.97 -6.11
CA ILE A 11 19.71 -3.57 -4.94
C ILE A 11 19.10 -3.05 -3.64
N VAL A 12 18.86 -1.73 -3.54
CA VAL A 12 18.22 -1.13 -2.36
C VAL A 12 16.79 -1.62 -2.20
N VAL A 13 15.99 -1.62 -3.28
CA VAL A 13 14.61 -2.12 -3.27
C VAL A 13 14.57 -3.58 -2.84
N LEU A 14 15.47 -4.42 -3.32
CA LEU A 14 15.53 -5.83 -2.92
C LEU A 14 15.92 -5.97 -1.44
N ALA A 15 17.02 -5.35 -1.02
CA ALA A 15 17.53 -5.47 0.34
C ALA A 15 16.57 -4.90 1.39
N VAL A 16 15.96 -3.75 1.11
CA VAL A 16 14.96 -3.13 1.99
C VAL A 16 13.62 -3.84 1.86
N GLY A 17 13.23 -4.25 0.65
CA GLY A 17 11.98 -4.93 0.37
C GLY A 17 11.84 -6.25 1.11
N VAL A 18 12.89 -7.07 1.20
CA VAL A 18 12.88 -8.29 2.02
C VAL A 18 12.63 -7.97 3.50
N LYS A 19 13.29 -6.94 4.03
CA LYS A 19 13.06 -6.52 5.43
C LYS A 19 11.65 -5.98 5.66
N VAL A 20 11.12 -5.22 4.70
CA VAL A 20 9.74 -4.73 4.72
C VAL A 20 8.76 -5.88 4.67
N PHE A 21 9.00 -6.87 3.81
CA PHE A 21 8.17 -8.06 3.65
C PHE A 21 8.03 -8.79 5.00
N ASP A 22 9.14 -9.12 5.64
CA ASP A 22 9.15 -9.80 6.94
C ASP A 22 8.42 -8.99 8.02
N ALA A 23 8.68 -7.69 8.08
CA ALA A 23 8.07 -6.80 9.06
C ALA A 23 6.55 -6.66 8.85
N VAL A 24 6.10 -6.49 7.61
CA VAL A 24 4.68 -6.39 7.26
C VAL A 24 3.94 -7.68 7.61
N LEU A 25 4.48 -8.85 7.28
CA LEU A 25 3.85 -10.13 7.63
C LEU A 25 3.72 -10.32 9.14
N LYS A 26 4.77 -10.02 9.89
CA LYS A 26 4.75 -10.05 11.36
C LYS A 26 3.69 -9.12 11.93
N TRP A 27 3.60 -7.90 11.39
CA TRP A 27 2.63 -6.92 11.84
C TRP A 27 1.19 -7.30 11.50
N ILE A 28 0.92 -7.81 10.29
CA ILE A 28 -0.42 -8.31 9.93
C ILE A 28 -0.87 -9.37 10.93
N GLY A 29 0.00 -10.35 11.24
CA GLY A 29 -0.27 -11.37 12.25
C GLY A 29 -0.54 -10.77 13.64
N THR A 30 0.24 -9.75 14.04
CA THR A 30 0.10 -9.10 15.35
C THR A 30 -1.17 -8.27 15.47
N VAL A 31 -1.51 -7.50 14.44
CA VAL A 31 -2.70 -6.62 14.44
C VAL A 31 -3.98 -7.44 14.34
N ASP A 32 -3.98 -8.56 13.62
CA ASP A 32 -5.15 -9.43 13.46
C ASP A 32 -5.76 -9.89 14.81
N TYR A 33 -4.96 -10.00 15.87
CA TYR A 33 -5.43 -10.33 17.23
C TYR A 33 -6.22 -9.23 17.92
N VAL A 34 -6.02 -7.97 17.53
CA VAL A 34 -6.62 -6.81 18.22
C VAL A 34 -7.67 -6.08 17.39
N VAL A 35 -7.82 -6.41 16.11
CA VAL A 35 -8.86 -5.84 15.24
C VAL A 35 -10.13 -6.71 15.17
N PRO A 36 -11.32 -6.11 14.97
CA PRO A 36 -12.60 -6.85 14.95
C PRO A 36 -12.64 -7.98 13.91
N PRO A 37 -13.18 -9.18 14.22
CA PRO A 37 -13.08 -10.37 13.37
C PRO A 37 -13.57 -10.22 11.91
N ARG A 38 -12.87 -10.84 10.96
CA ARG A 38 -13.17 -10.78 9.50
C ARG A 38 -14.59 -11.22 9.11
N TRP A 39 -15.21 -12.13 9.85
CA TRP A 39 -16.54 -12.66 9.51
C TRP A 39 -17.67 -11.65 9.67
N ARG A 40 -17.44 -10.54 10.39
CA ARG A 40 -18.41 -9.43 10.48
C ARG A 40 -18.47 -8.56 9.23
N GLU A 41 -17.49 -8.71 8.33
CA GLU A 41 -17.30 -7.86 7.16
C GLU A 41 -17.78 -8.61 5.91
N ARG A 42 -18.80 -8.08 5.22
CA ARG A 42 -19.27 -8.70 3.97
C ARG A 42 -18.22 -8.48 2.87
N ARG A 43 -17.50 -9.56 2.53
CA ARG A 43 -16.66 -9.73 1.33
C ARG A 43 -15.60 -8.64 1.09
N PRO A 44 -14.62 -8.47 2.01
CA PRO A 44 -13.53 -7.50 1.84
C PRO A 44 -12.71 -7.68 0.55
N HIS A 45 -12.66 -8.91 0.01
CA HIS A 45 -12.00 -9.21 -1.27
C HIS A 45 -12.66 -8.53 -2.48
N LEU A 46 -13.98 -8.30 -2.45
CA LEU A 46 -14.66 -7.64 -3.57
C LEU A 46 -14.18 -6.20 -3.75
N TYR A 47 -13.82 -5.52 -2.65
CA TYR A 47 -13.23 -4.20 -2.73
C TYR A 47 -11.87 -4.21 -3.41
N GLY A 48 -11.05 -5.25 -3.23
CA GLY A 48 -9.80 -5.41 -3.96
C GLY A 48 -10.01 -5.60 -5.47
N VAL A 49 -11.03 -6.37 -5.86
CA VAL A 49 -11.43 -6.54 -7.27
C VAL A 49 -11.92 -5.22 -7.86
N VAL A 50 -12.78 -4.50 -7.15
CA VAL A 50 -13.27 -3.17 -7.56
C VAL A 50 -12.10 -2.19 -7.69
N ALA A 51 -11.12 -2.24 -6.78
CA ALA A 51 -9.93 -1.40 -6.84
C ALA A 51 -9.12 -1.69 -8.11
N ILE A 52 -8.84 -2.96 -8.44
CA ILE A 52 -8.14 -3.33 -9.68
C ILE A 52 -8.88 -2.83 -10.93
N VAL A 53 -10.20 -3.06 -11.00
CA VAL A 53 -11.00 -2.61 -12.14
C VAL A 53 -10.94 -1.08 -12.27
N THR A 54 -11.02 -0.38 -11.14
CA THR A 54 -10.93 1.09 -11.09
C THR A 54 -9.56 1.58 -11.58
N VAL A 55 -8.47 0.96 -11.12
CA VAL A 55 -7.10 1.29 -11.55
C VAL A 55 -6.95 1.07 -13.05
N VAL A 56 -7.31 -0.11 -13.55
CA VAL A 56 -7.19 -0.43 -14.99
C VAL A 56 -7.94 0.60 -15.85
N VAL A 57 -9.16 0.99 -15.46
CA VAL A 57 -9.94 2.00 -16.19
C VAL A 57 -9.27 3.37 -16.13
N LEU A 58 -8.91 3.85 -14.93
CA LEU A 58 -8.36 5.20 -14.76
C LEU A 58 -6.97 5.33 -15.39
N GLU A 59 -6.10 4.33 -15.24
CA GLU A 59 -4.79 4.32 -15.90
C GLU A 59 -4.91 4.24 -17.41
N SER A 60 -5.87 3.46 -17.93
CA SER A 60 -6.14 3.44 -19.38
C SER A 60 -6.57 4.82 -19.89
N ILE A 61 -7.39 5.55 -19.12
CA ILE A 61 -7.77 6.93 -19.47
C ILE A 61 -6.55 7.85 -19.47
N VAL A 62 -5.66 7.75 -18.47
CA VAL A 62 -4.41 8.51 -18.44
C VAL A 62 -3.53 8.18 -19.64
N LEU A 63 -3.37 6.90 -19.96
CA LEU A 63 -2.58 6.45 -21.10
C LEU A 63 -3.14 6.95 -22.43
N VAL A 64 -4.46 6.95 -22.61
CA VAL A 64 -5.10 7.48 -23.82
C VAL A 64 -4.95 9.00 -23.89
N ALA A 65 -5.17 9.71 -22.79
CA ALA A 65 -5.10 11.18 -22.74
C ALA A 65 -3.67 11.72 -22.95
N PHE A 66 -2.66 11.00 -22.47
CA PHE A 66 -1.25 11.41 -22.56
C PHE A 66 -0.43 10.53 -23.54
N GLY A 67 -1.10 9.71 -24.34
CA GLY A 67 -0.51 8.73 -25.27
C GLY A 67 0.09 9.30 -26.55
N GLY A 68 0.19 10.62 -26.68
CA GLY A 68 0.81 11.27 -27.84
C GLY A 68 2.29 10.92 -28.04
N SER A 69 2.98 10.46 -26.99
CA SER A 69 4.33 9.88 -27.05
C SER A 69 4.54 8.90 -25.89
N ALA A 70 5.49 7.97 -26.03
CA ALA A 70 5.87 7.04 -24.95
C ALA A 70 6.40 7.80 -23.71
N VAL A 71 7.14 8.89 -23.93
CA VAL A 71 7.69 9.73 -22.84
C VAL A 71 6.58 10.46 -22.09
N SER A 72 5.61 11.08 -22.79
CA SER A 72 4.49 11.76 -22.14
C SER A 72 3.61 10.79 -21.36
N ALA A 73 3.35 9.60 -21.91
CA ALA A 73 2.61 8.55 -21.22
C ALA A 73 3.34 8.08 -19.96
N ALA A 74 4.66 7.87 -20.01
CA ALA A 74 5.46 7.47 -18.86
C ALA A 74 5.53 8.54 -17.76
N ILE A 75 5.65 9.82 -18.14
CA ILE A 75 5.59 10.93 -17.19
C ILE A 75 4.22 10.98 -16.53
N ALA A 76 3.14 10.88 -17.31
CA ALA A 76 1.78 10.88 -16.79
C ALA A 76 1.56 9.69 -15.84
N LEU A 77 1.95 8.47 -16.22
CA LEU A 77 1.87 7.30 -15.36
C LEU A 77 2.64 7.52 -14.05
N THR A 78 3.87 8.02 -14.10
CA THR A 78 4.66 8.28 -12.89
C THR A 78 3.93 9.24 -11.93
N VAL A 79 3.26 10.25 -12.46
CA VAL A 79 2.51 11.23 -11.66
C VAL A 79 1.20 10.66 -11.13
N PHE A 80 0.49 9.84 -11.91
CA PHE A 80 -0.88 9.44 -11.61
C PHE A 80 -1.06 8.02 -11.06
N VAL A 81 -0.10 7.11 -11.24
CA VAL A 81 -0.17 5.72 -10.77
C VAL A 81 -0.44 5.66 -9.26
N GLY A 82 0.41 6.30 -8.46
CA GLY A 82 0.25 6.36 -7.01
C GLY A 82 -1.09 6.95 -6.57
N PRO A 83 -1.51 8.14 -7.06
CA PRO A 83 -2.84 8.68 -6.80
C PRO A 83 -4.00 7.73 -7.13
N ILE A 84 -3.99 7.14 -8.33
CA ILE A 84 -5.06 6.27 -8.82
C ILE A 84 -5.14 4.99 -7.97
N GLU A 85 -4.00 4.33 -7.77
CA GLU A 85 -3.91 3.09 -7.03
C GLU A 85 -4.28 3.28 -5.55
N GLU A 86 -3.70 4.27 -4.88
CA GLU A 86 -3.98 4.51 -3.46
C GLU A 86 -5.43 4.94 -3.24
N LEU A 87 -6.01 5.77 -4.12
CA LEU A 87 -7.41 6.14 -4.03
C LEU A 87 -8.32 4.91 -4.13
N SER A 88 -8.04 4.03 -5.11
CA SER A 88 -8.83 2.82 -5.34
C SER A 88 -8.79 1.86 -4.15
N LYS A 89 -7.60 1.66 -3.56
CA LYS A 89 -7.39 0.81 -2.38
C LYS A 89 -8.04 1.38 -1.12
N LEU A 90 -8.03 2.70 -0.96
CA LEU A 90 -8.60 3.39 0.20
C LEU A 90 -10.13 3.56 0.13
N LEU A 91 -10.77 3.30 -1.01
CA LEU A 91 -12.22 3.37 -1.18
C LEU A 91 -13.02 2.72 -0.02
N PRO A 92 -12.67 1.50 0.48
CA PRO A 92 -13.41 0.86 1.55
C PRO A 92 -13.33 1.64 2.85
N PHE A 93 -12.24 2.39 3.06
CA PHE A 93 -12.13 3.24 4.23
C PHE A 93 -13.27 4.24 4.23
N TRP A 94 -13.67 4.86 3.13
CA TRP A 94 -14.80 5.81 3.14
C TRP A 94 -16.17 5.17 2.96
N ALA A 95 -16.26 4.06 2.20
CA ALA A 95 -17.54 3.44 1.86
C ALA A 95 -18.11 2.56 2.98
N VAL A 96 -17.24 1.92 3.78
CA VAL A 96 -17.68 0.98 4.83
C VAL A 96 -18.13 1.74 6.08
N ARG A 97 -19.30 1.37 6.59
CA ARG A 97 -19.80 1.83 7.90
C ARG A 97 -19.22 0.97 9.01
N GLY A 98 -18.96 1.58 10.17
CA GLY A 98 -18.45 0.88 11.36
C GLY A 98 -17.40 1.69 12.10
N THR A 99 -16.75 1.06 13.08
CA THR A 99 -15.63 1.67 13.80
C THR A 99 -14.46 1.92 12.86
N GLN A 100 -13.58 2.84 13.24
CA GLN A 100 -12.37 3.12 12.46
C GLN A 100 -11.50 1.86 12.24
N LEU A 101 -11.45 0.95 13.21
CA LEU A 101 -10.71 -0.31 13.08
C LEU A 101 -11.35 -1.30 12.09
N VAL A 102 -12.68 -1.35 12.01
CA VAL A 102 -13.37 -2.15 10.98
C VAL A 102 -13.04 -1.60 9.59
N ARG A 103 -13.16 -0.28 9.42
CA ARG A 103 -12.82 0.40 8.15
C ARG A 103 -11.37 0.16 7.77
N TRP A 104 -10.46 0.25 8.74
CA TRP A 104 -9.03 -0.07 8.56
C TRP A 104 -8.83 -1.51 8.09
N ARG A 105 -9.43 -2.50 8.78
CA ARG A 105 -9.28 -3.93 8.46
C ARG A 105 -9.78 -4.28 7.07
N VAL A 106 -10.96 -3.78 6.68
CA VAL A 106 -11.50 -3.99 5.33
C VAL A 106 -10.57 -3.39 4.29
N THR A 107 -10.04 -2.20 4.54
CA THR A 107 -9.15 -1.48 3.61
C THR A 107 -7.82 -2.23 3.42
N ILE A 108 -7.21 -2.73 4.49
CA ILE A 108 -6.00 -3.56 4.40
C ILE A 108 -6.27 -4.86 3.65
N SER A 109 -7.42 -5.48 3.89
CA SER A 109 -7.81 -6.71 3.18
C SER A 109 -8.05 -6.47 1.68
N ALA A 110 -8.63 -5.32 1.33
CA ALA A 110 -8.80 -4.88 -0.05
C ALA A 110 -7.45 -4.63 -0.72
N ALA A 111 -6.53 -3.92 -0.05
CA ALA A 111 -5.18 -3.65 -0.55
C ALA A 111 -4.37 -4.94 -0.75
N MET A 112 -4.45 -5.90 0.17
CA MET A 112 -3.82 -7.21 0.00
C MET A 112 -4.39 -7.96 -1.21
N THR A 113 -5.73 -7.97 -1.37
CA THR A 113 -6.37 -8.63 -2.50
C THR A 113 -5.99 -7.97 -3.83
N PHE A 114 -6.03 -6.63 -3.88
CA PHE A 114 -5.56 -5.83 -5.00
C PHE A 114 -4.15 -6.23 -5.39
N ALA A 115 -3.23 -6.19 -4.43
CA ALA A 115 -1.82 -6.40 -4.67
C ALA A 115 -1.50 -7.83 -5.12
N VAL A 116 -2.21 -8.84 -4.60
CA VAL A 116 -2.09 -10.22 -5.07
C VAL A 116 -2.55 -10.35 -6.52
N ILE A 117 -3.70 -9.78 -6.88
CA ILE A 117 -4.21 -9.82 -8.26
C ILE A 117 -3.20 -9.13 -9.20
N GLU A 118 -2.75 -7.94 -8.83
CA GLU A 118 -1.78 -7.16 -9.60
C GLU A 118 -0.44 -7.89 -9.75
N ALA A 119 0.06 -8.53 -8.68
CA ALA A 119 1.28 -9.32 -8.71
C ALA A 119 1.15 -10.54 -9.64
N VAL A 120 -0.01 -11.19 -9.66
CA VAL A 120 -0.30 -12.32 -10.57
C VAL A 120 -0.37 -11.85 -12.01
N LEU A 121 -1.14 -10.81 -12.31
CA LEU A 121 -1.31 -10.29 -13.68
C LEU A 121 0.04 -9.87 -14.28
N TYR A 122 0.80 -9.05 -13.55
CA TYR A 122 2.13 -8.64 -13.99
C TYR A 122 3.14 -9.80 -13.98
N GLY A 123 3.05 -10.69 -12.99
CA GLY A 123 3.93 -11.86 -12.91
C GLY A 123 3.81 -12.75 -14.14
N ILE A 124 2.59 -12.98 -14.64
CA ILE A 124 2.34 -13.72 -15.88
C ILE A 124 3.01 -13.02 -17.07
N VAL A 125 2.82 -11.70 -17.22
CA VAL A 125 3.43 -10.91 -18.30
C VAL A 125 4.97 -10.97 -18.23
N LEU A 126 5.54 -10.85 -17.04
CA LEU A 126 6.99 -10.90 -16.82
C LEU A 126 7.57 -12.29 -17.12
N ILE A 127 6.88 -13.36 -16.76
CA ILE A 127 7.30 -14.74 -17.08
C ILE A 127 7.29 -14.96 -18.59
N ILE A 128 6.20 -14.56 -19.28
CA ILE A 128 6.07 -14.71 -20.74
C ILE A 128 7.17 -13.93 -21.48
N THR A 129 7.57 -12.77 -20.95
CA THR A 129 8.64 -11.94 -21.52
C THR A 129 10.06 -12.35 -21.09
N GLY A 130 10.21 -13.44 -20.33
CA GLY A 130 11.50 -13.97 -19.89
C GLY A 130 12.12 -13.27 -18.67
N ASN A 131 11.42 -12.33 -18.04
CA ASN A 131 11.88 -11.60 -16.86
C ASN A 131 11.49 -12.33 -15.55
N ILE A 132 12.12 -13.48 -15.30
CA ILE A 132 11.84 -14.32 -14.13
C ILE A 132 12.15 -13.59 -12.82
N LEU A 133 13.25 -12.84 -12.75
CA LEU A 133 13.62 -12.08 -11.56
C LEU A 133 12.55 -11.02 -11.24
N GLY A 134 12.09 -10.28 -12.25
CA GLY A 134 11.00 -9.33 -12.10
C GLY A 134 9.72 -9.98 -11.58
N ALA A 135 9.36 -11.15 -12.09
CA ALA A 135 8.19 -11.90 -11.63
C ALA A 135 8.30 -12.31 -10.15
N LEU A 136 9.48 -12.76 -9.71
CA LEU A 136 9.73 -13.09 -8.30
C LEU A 136 9.66 -11.86 -7.39
N LEU A 137 10.18 -10.71 -7.85
CA LEU A 137 10.11 -9.45 -7.11
C LEU A 137 8.67 -8.98 -6.86
N ARG A 138 7.70 -9.39 -7.67
CA ARG A 138 6.28 -9.05 -7.45
C ARG A 138 5.75 -9.55 -6.11
N ILE A 139 6.29 -10.63 -5.56
CA ILE A 139 5.93 -11.12 -4.21
C ILE A 139 6.27 -10.08 -3.14
N ILE A 140 7.43 -9.43 -3.27
CA ILE A 140 7.86 -8.36 -2.37
C ILE A 140 6.96 -7.13 -2.56
N VAL A 141 6.66 -6.79 -3.82
CA VAL A 141 5.79 -5.65 -4.18
C VAL A 141 4.44 -5.76 -3.49
N VAL A 142 3.84 -6.95 -3.35
CA VAL A 142 2.59 -7.14 -2.59
C VAL A 142 2.64 -6.48 -1.21
N THR A 143 3.74 -6.65 -0.48
CA THR A 143 3.89 -6.05 0.86
C THR A 143 4.10 -4.54 0.84
N PHE A 144 4.66 -3.99 -0.23
CA PHE A 144 4.72 -2.54 -0.43
C PHE A 144 3.32 -1.94 -0.63
N HIS A 145 2.44 -2.56 -1.43
CA HIS A 145 1.05 -2.07 -1.57
C HIS A 145 0.31 -2.04 -0.24
N VAL A 146 0.49 -3.09 0.58
CA VAL A 146 -0.11 -3.13 1.91
C VAL A 146 0.50 -2.07 2.82
N LEU A 147 1.82 -1.86 2.78
CA LEU A 147 2.50 -0.85 3.58
C LEU A 147 2.08 0.58 3.23
N TRP A 148 2.03 0.94 1.95
CA TRP A 148 1.55 2.24 1.48
C TRP A 148 0.16 2.52 2.02
N THR A 149 -0.77 1.59 1.81
CA THR A 149 -2.13 1.71 2.33
C THR A 149 -2.15 1.81 3.86
N THR A 150 -1.29 1.08 4.56
CA THR A 150 -1.18 1.19 6.03
C THR A 150 -0.69 2.56 6.48
N ILE A 151 0.28 3.16 5.76
CA ILE A 151 0.78 4.52 6.02
C ILE A 151 -0.35 5.55 5.82
N ALA A 152 -1.15 5.42 4.76
CA ALA A 152 -2.32 6.28 4.56
C ALA A 152 -3.32 6.14 5.71
N LEU A 153 -3.59 4.91 6.10
CA LEU A 153 -4.53 4.59 7.16
C LEU A 153 -4.07 5.06 8.54
N GLU A 154 -2.76 5.10 8.83
CA GLU A 154 -2.22 5.68 10.06
C GLU A 154 -2.70 7.13 10.23
N ASP A 155 -2.54 7.95 9.19
CA ASP A 155 -2.98 9.34 9.22
C ASP A 155 -4.52 9.45 9.17
N ALA A 156 -5.21 8.52 8.51
CA ALA A 156 -6.67 8.46 8.52
C ALA A 156 -7.25 8.16 9.91
N LEU A 157 -6.64 7.26 10.68
CA LEU A 157 -6.98 6.98 12.08
C LEU A 157 -6.73 8.21 12.98
N LYS A 158 -5.76 9.07 12.62
CA LYS A 158 -5.50 10.37 13.28
C LYS A 158 -6.43 11.49 12.83
N GLY A 159 -7.45 11.20 12.02
CA GLY A 159 -8.39 12.19 11.49
C GLY A 159 -7.88 13.00 10.30
N ARG A 160 -6.76 12.59 9.67
CA ARG A 160 -6.10 13.29 8.54
C ARG A 160 -6.06 12.41 7.30
N ALA A 161 -7.18 11.82 6.93
CA ALA A 161 -7.27 10.83 5.84
C ALA A 161 -6.71 11.35 4.49
N PHE A 162 -6.99 12.61 4.14
CA PHE A 162 -6.49 13.20 2.90
C PHE A 162 -4.96 13.36 2.89
N VAL A 163 -4.35 13.72 4.02
CA VAL A 163 -2.89 13.80 4.16
C VAL A 163 -2.26 12.41 4.01
N GLY A 164 -2.87 11.40 4.64
CA GLY A 164 -2.45 10.01 4.51
C GLY A 164 -2.50 9.53 3.06
N TYR A 165 -3.60 9.83 2.35
CA TYR A 165 -3.76 9.55 0.92
C TYR A 165 -2.63 10.19 0.10
N LEU A 166 -2.46 11.51 0.16
CA LEU A 166 -1.45 12.22 -0.63
C LEU A 166 -0.02 11.69 -0.38
N LYS A 167 0.29 11.42 0.88
CA LYS A 167 1.58 10.88 1.29
C LYS A 167 1.82 9.48 0.73
N SER A 168 0.82 8.61 0.79
CA SER A 168 0.89 7.26 0.23
C SER A 168 1.04 7.30 -1.28
N SER A 169 0.24 8.13 -1.96
CA SER A 169 0.30 8.32 -3.41
C SER A 169 1.66 8.80 -3.87
N LEU A 170 2.26 9.76 -3.16
CA LEU A 170 3.60 10.25 -3.46
C LEU A 170 4.66 9.15 -3.30
N LEU A 171 4.61 8.39 -2.21
CA LEU A 171 5.59 7.31 -1.96
C LEU A 171 5.48 6.20 -3.00
N HIS A 172 4.27 5.87 -3.43
CA HIS A 172 4.00 4.91 -4.49
C HIS A 172 4.55 5.41 -5.83
N SER A 173 4.17 6.61 -6.26
CA SER A 173 4.69 7.23 -7.48
C SER A 173 6.22 7.31 -7.50
N LEU A 174 6.85 7.68 -6.39
CA LEU A 174 8.31 7.74 -6.27
C LEU A 174 8.98 6.36 -6.33
N TYR A 175 8.29 5.30 -5.91
CA TYR A 175 8.77 3.93 -6.03
C TYR A 175 8.77 3.44 -7.49
N ASP A 176 7.73 3.76 -8.26
CA ASP A 176 7.64 3.32 -9.65
C ASP A 176 8.45 4.19 -10.62
N ALA A 177 8.61 5.48 -10.31
CA ALA A 177 9.27 6.48 -11.15
C ALA A 177 10.62 6.01 -11.74
N PRO A 178 11.57 5.45 -10.97
CA PRO A 178 12.90 5.14 -11.49
C PRO A 178 12.86 4.08 -12.58
N VAL A 179 12.00 3.06 -12.43
CA VAL A 179 11.86 1.99 -13.42
C VAL A 179 11.16 2.52 -14.66
N ILE A 180 10.04 3.24 -14.51
CA ILE A 180 9.27 3.80 -15.62
C ILE A 180 10.15 4.73 -16.48
N MET A 181 10.89 5.64 -15.85
CA MET A 181 11.70 6.66 -16.54
C MET A 181 12.87 6.06 -17.31
N VAL A 182 13.52 5.02 -16.76
CA VAL A 182 14.60 4.32 -17.46
C VAL A 182 14.06 3.53 -18.65
N LEU A 183 12.90 2.88 -18.52
CA LEU A 183 12.31 2.08 -19.60
C LEU A 183 11.96 2.90 -20.84
N VAL A 184 11.59 4.17 -20.68
CA VAL A 184 11.28 5.07 -21.81
C VAL A 184 12.45 5.96 -22.25
N GLY A 185 13.64 5.77 -21.66
CA GLY A 185 14.86 6.51 -22.05
C GLY A 185 14.81 8.01 -21.76
N VAL A 186 14.18 8.41 -20.65
CA VAL A 186 14.17 9.82 -20.21
C VAL A 186 15.58 10.25 -19.78
N SER A 187 15.90 11.53 -20.02
CA SER A 187 17.24 12.09 -19.79
C SER A 187 17.74 11.98 -18.34
N ALA A 188 19.08 11.90 -18.20
CA ALA A 188 19.80 11.85 -16.92
C ALA A 188 19.34 12.89 -15.91
N THR A 189 19.11 14.10 -16.40
CA THR A 189 18.75 15.26 -15.59
C THR A 189 17.46 15.04 -14.79
N ILE A 190 16.56 14.20 -15.30
CA ILE A 190 15.28 13.85 -14.65
C ILE A 190 15.40 12.50 -13.95
N THR A 191 15.97 11.50 -14.62
CA THR A 191 16.04 10.12 -14.12
C THR A 191 16.90 10.01 -12.85
N VAL A 192 18.00 10.76 -12.75
CA VAL A 192 18.90 10.71 -11.58
C VAL A 192 18.21 11.23 -10.31
N PRO A 193 17.63 12.45 -10.27
CA PRO A 193 16.88 12.92 -9.09
C PRO A 193 15.73 12.01 -8.70
N LEU A 194 14.95 11.50 -9.67
CA LEU A 194 13.84 10.59 -9.39
C LEU A 194 14.33 9.26 -8.80
N THR A 195 15.45 8.73 -9.27
CA THR A 195 16.06 7.53 -8.68
C THR A 195 16.48 7.76 -7.23
N LEU A 196 17.11 8.89 -6.94
CA LEU A 196 17.47 9.26 -5.56
C LEU A 196 16.24 9.43 -4.68
N ALA A 197 15.20 10.08 -5.19
CA ALA A 197 13.93 10.23 -4.48
C ALA A 197 13.25 8.88 -4.22
N GLY A 198 13.28 7.95 -5.17
CA GLY A 198 12.80 6.58 -5.02
C GLY A 198 13.56 5.80 -3.95
N ILE A 199 14.90 5.90 -3.92
CA ILE A 199 15.73 5.33 -2.85
C ILE A 199 15.30 5.87 -1.48
N LEU A 200 15.14 7.19 -1.36
CA LEU A 200 14.70 7.82 -0.12
C LEU A 200 13.28 7.39 0.28
N ALA A 201 12.37 7.24 -0.68
CA ALA A 201 11.02 6.73 -0.43
C ALA A 201 11.06 5.29 0.13
N VAL A 202 11.88 4.41 -0.44
CA VAL A 202 12.06 3.03 0.04
C VAL A 202 12.61 2.99 1.47
N ILE A 203 13.64 3.79 1.76
CA ILE A 203 14.21 3.90 3.12
C ILE A 203 13.17 4.47 4.10
N TYR A 204 12.42 5.48 3.67
CA TYR A 204 11.37 6.08 4.47
C TYR A 204 10.30 5.05 4.84
N MET A 205 9.84 4.28 3.86
CA MET A 205 8.85 3.22 4.06
C MET A 205 9.31 2.21 5.10
N TYR A 206 10.55 1.71 4.99
CA TYR A 206 11.12 0.80 5.97
C TYR A 206 11.09 1.35 7.40
N ARG A 207 11.45 2.63 7.58
CA ARG A 207 11.41 3.29 8.89
C ARG A 207 10.00 3.51 9.43
N ARG A 208 8.98 3.45 8.58
CA ARG A 208 7.58 3.71 8.97
C ARG A 208 6.75 2.47 9.22
N VAL A 209 7.22 1.27 8.89
CA VAL A 209 6.47 0.01 9.07
C VAL A 209 5.94 -0.10 10.51
N ASP A 210 6.83 -0.02 11.51
CA ASP A 210 6.44 -0.17 12.91
C ASP A 210 5.47 0.92 13.38
N GLY A 211 5.69 2.16 12.97
CA GLY A 211 4.81 3.27 13.35
C GLY A 211 3.41 3.15 12.74
N ALA A 212 3.32 2.74 11.48
CA ALA A 212 2.06 2.67 10.74
C ALA A 212 1.15 1.56 11.29
N PHE A 213 1.69 0.35 11.47
CA PHE A 213 0.94 -0.76 12.07
C PHE A 213 0.76 -0.62 13.58
N GLY A 214 1.78 -0.13 14.28
CA GLY A 214 1.76 0.05 15.74
C GLY A 214 0.66 1.02 16.19
N TYR A 215 0.34 2.03 15.38
CA TYR A 215 -0.77 2.94 15.69
C TYR A 215 -2.13 2.21 15.70
N ALA A 216 -2.43 1.42 14.67
CA ALA A 216 -3.65 0.62 14.61
C ALA A 216 -3.71 -0.41 15.75
N TYR A 217 -2.59 -1.07 16.04
CA TYR A 217 -2.46 -2.00 17.17
C TYR A 217 -2.79 -1.32 18.51
N SER A 218 -2.25 -0.13 18.76
CA SER A 218 -2.48 0.61 20.01
C SER A 218 -3.95 0.96 20.22
N ILE A 219 -4.66 1.34 19.16
CA ILE A 219 -6.10 1.63 19.20
C ILE A 219 -6.88 0.34 19.50
N GLY A 220 -6.56 -0.77 18.81
CA GLY A 220 -7.20 -2.07 19.04
C GLY A 220 -7.02 -2.59 20.46
N ARG A 221 -5.80 -2.48 21.01
CA ARG A 221 -5.51 -2.83 22.41
C ARG A 221 -6.35 -2.03 23.39
N ARG A 222 -6.44 -0.70 23.20
CA ARG A 222 -7.25 0.17 24.05
C ARG A 222 -8.73 -0.19 23.99
N GLU A 223 -9.28 -0.47 22.81
CA GLU A 223 -10.68 -0.90 22.68
C GLU A 223 -10.97 -2.22 23.43
N ILE A 224 -10.04 -3.18 23.39
CA ILE A 224 -10.19 -4.45 24.13
C ILE A 224 -10.16 -4.21 25.64
N GLU A 225 -9.21 -3.42 26.13
CA GLU A 225 -9.08 -3.09 27.54
C GLU A 225 -10.30 -2.32 28.07
N GLU A 226 -10.85 -1.39 27.29
CA GLU A 226 -12.07 -0.66 27.64
C GLU A 226 -13.29 -1.57 27.73
N ARG A 227 -13.46 -2.52 26.79
CA ARG A 227 -14.56 -3.50 26.84
C ARG A 227 -14.45 -4.39 28.07
N ARG A 228 -13.25 -4.89 28.36
CA ARG A 228 -12.98 -5.70 29.55
C ARG A 228 -13.36 -4.96 30.84
N ARG A 229 -12.92 -3.70 30.98
CA ARG A 229 -13.25 -2.87 32.15
C ARG A 229 -14.75 -2.60 32.29
N LYS A 230 -15.49 -2.48 31.18
CA LYS A 230 -16.95 -2.30 31.22
C LYS A 230 -17.64 -3.57 31.73
N THR A 231 -17.27 -4.73 31.21
CA THR A 231 -17.81 -6.03 31.66
C THR A 231 -17.52 -6.27 33.14
N GLU A 232 -16.29 -6.04 33.61
CA GLU A 232 -15.93 -6.19 35.03
C GLU A 232 -16.74 -5.24 35.95
N ARG A 233 -17.06 -4.02 35.48
CA ARG A 233 -17.91 -3.08 36.23
C ARG A 233 -19.38 -3.50 36.25
N GLU A 234 -19.91 -3.95 35.12
CA GLU A 234 -21.29 -4.44 35.02
C GLU A 234 -21.51 -5.67 35.89
N GLU A 235 -20.56 -6.63 35.88
CA GLU A 235 -20.57 -7.79 36.76
C GLU A 235 -20.59 -7.38 38.24
N CYS A 236 -19.71 -6.46 38.65
CA CYS A 236 -19.65 -5.93 40.02
C CYS A 236 -20.94 -5.23 40.49
N LEU A 237 -21.58 -4.48 39.59
CA LEU A 237 -22.85 -3.80 39.86
C LEU A 237 -24.04 -4.78 39.96
N THR A 238 -24.01 -5.89 39.21
CA THR A 238 -25.04 -6.94 39.29
C THR A 238 -24.84 -7.93 40.44
N SER A 239 -23.64 -7.99 41.02
CA SER A 239 -23.29 -8.88 42.14
C SER A 239 -23.39 -8.23 43.52
N SER A 240 -23.85 -6.97 43.61
CA SER A 240 -24.09 -6.28 44.89
C SER A 240 -25.54 -6.54 45.35
N PRO A 241 -25.77 -7.31 46.44
CA PRO A 241 -27.11 -7.63 46.95
C PRO A 241 -27.84 -6.44 47.57
#